data_AF-A0A2H6JT78-F1
#
_entry.id   AF-A0A2H6JT78-F1
#
_cell.length_a   1.000
_cell.length_b   1.000
_cell.length_c   1.000
_cell.angle_alpha   90.00
_cell.angle_beta   90.00
_cell.angle_gamma   90.00
#
_symmetry.space_group_name_H-M   'P 1'
#
loop_
_entity.id
_entity.type
_entity.pdbx_description
1 polymer ?
#
loop_
_entity_poly.entity_id
_entity_poly.type
_entity_poly.pdbx_seq_one_letter_code
_entity_poly.pdbx_strand_id
1 'polypeptide(L)'
;MIPNNIVRIHILKAIQEIDRDGIPKGRNSKKFKLVFDEKAYPPKYVISLANKYANGEELNPSDFGGGRETNDYLGRLGFEIVENFPSAKQVSKPLNRRKRKVQSGVSHNERCPKCKQTIEKMLRKIYGEVKSNYKFEVGVLPEDFKKTQ
;
A
#
# COMPACT_ATOMS: atom_id res chain seq x y z
N MET A 1 17.88 -13.23 3.76
CA MET A 1 17.50 -12.10 2.90
C MET A 1 15.99 -11.97 2.87
N ILE A 2 15.46 -10.79 2.55
CA ILE A 2 14.01 -10.58 2.44
C ILE A 2 13.46 -11.30 1.18
N PRO A 3 12.43 -12.16 1.30
CA PRO A 3 11.79 -12.79 0.14
C PRO A 3 11.10 -11.79 -0.80
N ASN A 4 11.18 -12.00 -2.11
CA ASN A 4 10.60 -11.08 -3.12
C ASN A 4 9.09 -11.22 -3.31
N ASN A 5 8.44 -12.21 -2.68
CA ASN A 5 6.99 -12.42 -2.77
C ASN A 5 6.19 -11.61 -1.73
N ILE A 6 6.86 -10.87 -0.84
CA ILE A 6 6.20 -9.96 0.10
C ILE A 6 5.77 -8.70 -0.64
N VAL A 7 4.48 -8.62 -0.97
CA VAL A 7 3.88 -7.47 -1.66
C VAL A 7 3.25 -6.48 -0.68
N ARG A 8 2.91 -5.29 -1.19
CA ARG A 8 2.32 -4.18 -0.41
C ARG A 8 1.16 -4.60 0.50
N ILE A 9 0.29 -5.49 0.04
CA ILE A 9 -0.86 -5.95 0.83
C ILE A 9 -0.43 -6.72 2.09
N HIS A 10 0.67 -7.46 2.06
CA HIS A 10 1.21 -8.16 3.23
C HIS A 10 1.77 -7.19 4.26
N ILE A 11 2.43 -6.11 3.80
CA ILE A 11 2.90 -5.03 4.67
C ILE A 11 1.73 -4.35 5.41
N LEU A 12 0.63 -4.07 4.71
CA LEU A 12 -0.56 -3.47 5.32
C LEU A 12 -1.20 -4.38 6.39
N LYS A 13 -1.30 -5.69 6.11
CA LYS A 13 -1.77 -6.66 7.11
C LYS A 13 -0.86 -6.71 8.34
N ALA A 14 0.46 -6.65 8.14
CA ALA A 14 1.42 -6.60 9.24
C ALA A 14 1.26 -5.33 10.10
N ILE A 15 1.04 -4.17 9.48
CA ILE A 15 0.76 -2.92 10.20
C ILE A 15 -0.52 -3.04 11.04
N GLN A 16 -1.58 -3.62 10.47
CA GLN A 16 -2.83 -3.87 11.20
C GLN A 16 -2.66 -4.84 12.38
N GLU A 17 -1.78 -5.85 12.26
CA GLU A 17 -1.44 -6.73 13.38
C GLU A 17 -0.69 -5.96 14.48
N ILE A 18 0.28 -5.12 14.12
CA ILE A 18 0.98 -4.26 15.08
C ILE A 18 0.05 -3.28 15.79
N ASP A 19 -0.94 -2.73 15.08
CA ASP A 19 -1.95 -1.85 15.68
C ASP A 19 -2.83 -2.56 16.72
N ARG A 20 -3.10 -3.86 16.53
CA ARG A 20 -3.91 -4.67 17.45
C ARG A 20 -3.11 -5.20 18.63
N ASP A 21 -1.96 -5.80 18.34
CA ASP A 21 -1.20 -6.59 19.30
C ASP A 21 -0.02 -5.80 19.91
N GLY A 22 0.29 -4.63 19.34
CA GLY A 22 1.39 -3.80 19.74
C GLY A 22 2.75 -4.31 19.25
N ILE A 23 3.82 -3.66 19.72
CA ILE A 23 5.19 -4.02 19.38
C ILE A 23 5.83 -4.74 20.58
N PRO A 24 6.29 -6.00 20.43
CA PRO A 24 6.97 -6.72 21.49
C PRO A 24 8.24 -6.01 21.95
N LYS A 25 8.57 -6.16 23.24
CA LYS A 25 9.83 -5.65 23.81
C LYS A 25 11.02 -6.19 23.01
N GLY A 26 11.92 -5.30 22.57
CA GLY A 26 13.08 -5.66 21.75
C GLY A 26 12.88 -5.63 20.23
N ARG A 27 11.63 -5.54 19.74
CA ARG A 27 11.32 -5.37 18.30
C ARG A 27 11.25 -3.90 17.86
N ASN A 28 11.45 -2.97 18.79
CA ASN A 28 11.49 -1.54 18.51
C ASN A 28 12.70 -1.14 17.67
N SER A 29 12.48 -0.24 16.71
CA SER A 29 13.56 0.28 15.89
C SER A 29 14.25 1.48 16.56
N LYS A 30 15.58 1.47 16.55
CA LYS A 30 16.41 2.52 17.14
C LYS A 30 16.64 3.69 16.18
N LYS A 31 16.93 3.39 14.91
CA LYS A 31 17.41 4.36 13.92
C LYS A 31 16.38 4.74 12.85
N PHE A 32 15.50 3.84 12.43
CA PHE A 32 14.57 4.08 11.33
C PHE A 32 13.13 3.80 11.73
N LYS A 33 12.17 4.57 11.24
CA LYS A 33 10.75 4.29 11.46
C LYS A 33 10.01 4.30 10.12
N LEU A 34 9.10 3.36 9.92
CA LEU A 34 8.16 3.35 8.79
C LEU A 34 6.97 4.20 9.20
N VAL A 35 6.64 5.22 8.42
CA VAL A 35 5.50 6.10 8.70
C VAL A 35 4.32 5.69 7.83
N PHE A 36 3.19 5.42 8.45
CA PHE A 36 1.96 5.08 7.76
C PHE A 36 0.77 5.56 8.59
N ASP A 37 -0.12 6.34 7.97
CA ASP A 37 -1.30 6.91 8.62
C ASP A 37 -0.97 7.65 9.93
N GLU A 38 0.02 8.56 9.84
CA GLU A 38 0.54 9.37 10.97
C GLU A 38 1.18 8.58 12.13
N LYS A 39 1.18 7.26 12.06
CA LYS A 39 1.81 6.36 13.03
C LYS A 39 3.18 5.88 12.55
N ALA A 40 4.03 5.52 13.50
CA ALA A 40 5.40 5.10 13.24
C ALA A 40 5.64 3.66 13.70
N TYR A 41 6.13 2.82 12.79
CA TYR A 41 6.30 1.38 12.98
C TYR A 41 7.77 0.97 12.82
N PRO A 42 8.24 -0.10 13.50
CA PRO A 42 9.60 -0.60 13.32
C PRO A 42 9.73 -1.30 11.96
N PRO A 43 10.54 -0.79 11.01
CA PRO A 43 10.58 -1.32 9.64
C PRO A 43 10.92 -2.81 9.58
N LYS A 44 11.89 -3.23 10.40
CA LYS A 44 12.34 -4.63 10.44
C LYS A 44 11.26 -5.57 10.96
N TYR A 45 10.51 -5.12 11.96
CA TYR A 45 9.43 -5.93 12.53
C TYR A 45 8.25 -6.06 11.56
N VAL A 46 7.92 -4.98 10.84
CA VAL A 46 6.88 -5.00 9.80
C VAL A 46 7.18 -6.05 8.73
N ILE A 47 8.42 -6.15 8.24
CA ILE A 47 8.80 -7.18 7.25
C ILE A 47 8.68 -8.59 7.83
N SER A 48 9.14 -8.77 9.07
CA SER A 48 9.09 -10.04 9.78
C SER A 48 7.65 -10.60 9.84
N LEU A 49 6.69 -9.75 10.26
CA LEU A 49 5.27 -10.09 10.25
C LEU A 49 4.67 -10.20 8.85
N ALA A 50 5.09 -9.39 7.89
CA ALA A 50 4.57 -9.47 6.53
C ALA A 50 4.89 -10.82 5.87
N ASN A 51 6.00 -11.46 6.24
CA ASN A 51 6.32 -12.81 5.79
C ASN A 51 5.29 -13.84 6.26
N LYS A 52 4.72 -13.70 7.45
CA LYS A 52 3.65 -14.57 7.97
C LYS A 52 2.44 -14.57 7.03
N TYR A 53 2.10 -13.41 6.48
CA TYR A 53 1.01 -13.28 5.51
C TYR A 53 1.36 -13.76 4.10
N ALA A 54 2.64 -13.77 3.73
CA ALA A 54 3.11 -14.21 2.43
C ALA A 54 3.35 -15.73 2.37
N ASN A 55 3.92 -16.29 3.44
CA ASN A 55 4.52 -17.62 3.49
C ASN A 55 4.02 -18.49 4.64
N GLY A 56 3.14 -17.96 5.51
CA GLY A 56 2.56 -18.71 6.64
C GLY A 56 3.38 -18.67 7.93
N GLU A 57 4.61 -18.15 7.89
CA GLU A 57 5.51 -18.06 9.04
C GLU A 57 6.17 -16.69 9.18
N GLU A 58 6.45 -16.28 10.41
CA GLU A 58 7.17 -15.03 10.66
C GLU A 58 8.64 -15.16 10.23
N LEU A 59 9.16 -14.19 9.49
CA LEU A 59 10.56 -14.21 9.07
C LEU A 59 11.46 -13.89 10.26
N ASN A 60 12.41 -14.77 10.56
CA ASN A 60 13.32 -14.57 11.68
C ASN A 60 14.14 -13.28 11.47
N PRO A 61 14.19 -12.36 12.45
CA PRO A 61 15.00 -11.14 12.35
C PRO A 61 16.49 -11.38 12.10
N SER A 62 17.02 -12.58 12.38
CA SER A 62 18.41 -12.94 12.09
C SER A 62 18.65 -13.28 10.61
N ASP A 63 17.61 -13.65 9.87
CA ASP A 63 17.74 -14.10 8.48
C ASP A 63 17.89 -12.94 7.49
N PHE A 64 17.64 -11.70 7.92
CA PHE A 64 17.74 -10.53 7.06
C PHE A 64 18.27 -9.30 7.79
N GLY A 65 18.89 -8.40 7.03
CA GLY A 65 19.46 -7.15 7.49
C GLY A 65 18.39 -6.10 7.79
N GLY A 66 18.59 -5.38 8.90
CA GLY A 66 17.91 -4.11 9.15
C GLY A 66 18.55 -2.97 8.37
N GLY A 67 18.05 -1.75 8.56
CA GLY A 67 18.63 -0.56 7.92
C GLY A 67 18.44 -0.61 6.40
N ARG A 68 19.53 -0.53 5.62
CA ARG A 68 19.46 -0.37 4.16
C ARG A 68 18.62 -1.44 3.46
N GLU A 69 18.83 -2.73 3.75
CA GLU A 69 18.09 -3.83 3.09
C GLU A 69 16.57 -3.69 3.30
N THR A 70 16.17 -3.56 4.57
CA THR A 70 14.77 -3.36 4.96
C THR A 70 14.18 -2.07 4.38
N ASN A 71 14.95 -0.97 4.42
CA ASN A 71 14.45 0.33 4.02
C ASN A 71 14.26 0.43 2.51
N ASP A 72 15.21 -0.08 1.74
CA ASP A 72 15.14 -0.11 0.28
C ASP A 72 13.99 -1.00 -0.18
N TYR A 73 13.77 -2.13 0.50
CA TYR A 73 12.65 -3.04 0.20
C TYR A 73 11.29 -2.36 0.38
N LEU A 74 11.07 -1.75 1.54
CA LEU A 74 9.82 -1.03 1.84
C LEU A 74 9.65 0.22 0.96
N GLY A 75 10.74 0.93 0.67
CA GLY A 75 10.74 2.07 -0.25
C GLY A 75 10.31 1.69 -1.67
N ARG A 76 10.77 0.53 -2.19
CA ARG A 76 10.31 -0.01 -3.48
C ARG A 76 8.82 -0.35 -3.51
N LEU A 77 8.24 -0.68 -2.36
CA LEU A 77 6.79 -0.91 -2.19
C LEU A 77 5.99 0.38 -1.95
N GLY A 78 6.66 1.54 -1.92
CA GLY A 78 6.04 2.85 -1.80
C GLY A 78 5.78 3.30 -0.36
N PHE A 79 6.47 2.73 0.64
CA PHE A 79 6.38 3.18 2.03
C PHE A 79 7.42 4.24 2.36
N GLU A 80 7.04 5.18 3.22
CA GLU A 80 7.93 6.23 3.71
C GLU A 80 8.70 5.76 4.94
N ILE A 81 10.01 6.01 4.94
CA ILE A 81 10.90 5.68 6.05
C ILE A 81 11.67 6.92 6.48
N VAL A 82 11.59 7.20 7.78
CA VAL A 82 12.25 8.35 8.42
C VAL A 82 13.41 7.88 9.30
N GLU A 83 14.51 8.61 9.27
CA GLU A 83 15.63 8.43 10.19
C GLU A 83 15.39 9.19 11.50
N ASN A 84 15.53 8.49 12.62
CA ASN A 84 15.44 9.04 13.96
C ASN A 84 16.85 9.47 14.38
N PHE A 85 17.24 10.71 14.05
CA PHE A 85 18.44 11.31 14.61
C PHE A 85 18.14 11.88 16.00
N PRO A 86 18.90 11.54 17.06
CA PRO A 86 18.79 12.21 18.34
C PRO A 86 19.40 13.61 18.21
N SER A 87 18.60 14.58 17.79
CA SER A 87 19.04 15.97 17.68
C SER A 87 18.90 16.65 19.04
N ALA A 88 20.03 16.89 19.72
CA ALA A 88 20.10 18.03 20.62
C ALA A 88 19.84 19.31 19.80
N LYS A 89 18.95 20.16 20.32
CA LYS A 89 18.48 21.44 19.78
C LYS A 89 17.45 21.36 18.64
N GLN A 90 16.29 21.92 18.95
CA GLN A 90 15.32 22.43 17.99
C GLN A 90 16.00 23.36 16.99
N VAL A 91 16.22 22.93 15.75
CA VAL A 91 16.14 23.80 14.56
C VAL A 91 15.87 22.92 13.35
N SER A 92 14.70 23.08 12.74
CA SER A 92 14.57 23.03 11.28
C SER A 92 13.25 23.68 10.92
N LYS A 93 13.25 24.97 10.57
CA LYS A 93 13.30 25.43 9.17
C LYS A 93 12.37 24.62 8.28
N PRO A 94 11.41 25.24 7.57
CA PRO A 94 10.59 24.51 6.61
C PRO A 94 11.56 23.84 5.63
N LEU A 95 11.68 22.51 5.72
CA LEU A 95 12.51 21.74 4.82
C LEU A 95 11.95 22.01 3.44
N ASN A 96 12.73 22.82 2.73
CA ASN A 96 12.43 23.38 1.45
C ASN A 96 11.90 22.25 0.58
N ARG A 97 10.59 22.33 0.30
CA ARG A 97 9.75 21.34 -0.35
C ARG A 97 10.22 21.21 -1.79
N ARG A 98 11.41 20.65 -2.00
CA ARG A 98 11.81 20.10 -3.29
C ARG A 98 10.89 18.91 -3.46
N LYS A 99 9.73 19.18 -4.06
CA LYS A 99 8.98 18.24 -4.88
C LYS A 99 10.01 17.62 -5.82
N ARG A 100 10.72 16.58 -5.36
CA ARG A 100 11.23 15.59 -6.29
C ARG A 100 9.96 15.16 -6.98
N LYS A 101 9.88 15.40 -8.30
CA LYS A 101 8.92 14.72 -9.15
C LYS A 101 9.12 13.24 -8.83
N VAL A 102 8.38 12.72 -7.83
CA VAL A 102 7.65 11.48 -8.00
C VAL A 102 7.13 11.67 -9.41
N GLN A 103 7.60 10.85 -10.34
CA GLN A 103 6.92 10.78 -11.62
C GLN A 103 5.48 10.50 -11.21
N SER A 104 4.68 11.56 -11.20
CA SER A 104 3.26 11.54 -10.99
C SER A 104 2.82 10.76 -12.20
N GLY A 105 2.83 9.44 -12.07
CA GLY A 105 2.46 8.51 -13.10
C GLY A 105 0.98 8.74 -13.30
N VAL A 106 0.69 9.74 -14.12
CA VAL A 106 -0.62 10.26 -14.48
C VAL A 106 -1.45 10.78 -13.28
N SER A 107 -1.96 12.00 -13.39
CA SER A 107 -3.08 12.42 -12.53
C SER A 107 -4.26 11.51 -12.87
N HIS A 108 -4.49 10.48 -12.07
CA HIS A 108 -5.59 9.55 -12.26
C HIS A 108 -6.85 10.22 -11.71
N ASN A 109 -7.72 10.67 -12.62
CA ASN A 109 -9.08 11.04 -12.27
C ASN A 109 -10.03 9.89 -12.59
N GLU A 110 -11.31 10.07 -12.27
CA GLU A 110 -12.40 9.13 -12.54
C GLU A 110 -12.49 8.72 -14.02
N ARG A 111 -11.86 9.47 -14.92
CA ARG A 111 -11.84 9.22 -16.37
C ARG A 111 -10.60 8.47 -16.86
N CYS A 112 -9.80 7.86 -15.98
CA CYS A 112 -8.59 7.15 -16.41
C CYS A 112 -8.92 5.86 -17.20
N PRO A 113 -8.49 5.73 -18.47
CA PRO A 113 -8.78 4.53 -19.28
C PRO A 113 -8.11 3.26 -18.74
N LYS A 114 -6.88 3.38 -18.21
CA LYS A 114 -6.14 2.24 -17.64
C LYS A 114 -6.86 1.66 -16.43
N CYS A 115 -7.42 2.51 -15.57
CA CYS A 115 -8.21 2.08 -14.41
C CYS A 115 -9.51 1.40 -14.86
N LYS A 116 -10.24 1.97 -15.82
CA LYS A 116 -11.46 1.37 -16.37
C LYS A 116 -11.21 -0.03 -16.94
N GLN A 117 -10.11 -0.22 -17.66
CA GLN A 117 -9.71 -1.54 -18.20
C GLN A 117 -9.39 -2.55 -17.11
N THR A 118 -8.73 -2.13 -16.01
CA THR A 118 -8.43 -3.02 -14.89
C THR A 118 -9.72 -3.50 -14.21
N ILE A 119 -10.67 -2.59 -14.00
CA ILE A 119 -11.98 -2.93 -13.41
C ILE A 119 -12.77 -3.85 -14.34
N GLU A 120 -12.80 -3.57 -15.64
CA GLU A 120 -13.47 -4.41 -16.63
C GLU A 120 -12.93 -5.85 -16.61
N LYS A 121 -11.60 -6.03 -16.59
CA LYS A 121 -10.97 -7.35 -16.48
C LYS A 121 -11.35 -8.07 -15.19
N MET A 122 -11.42 -7.35 -14.06
CA MET A 122 -11.84 -7.93 -12.78
C MET A 122 -13.29 -8.41 -12.84
N LEU A 123 -14.21 -7.55 -13.31
CA LEU A 123 -15.63 -7.87 -13.41
C LEU A 123 -15.88 -9.04 -14.37
N ARG A 124 -15.15 -9.09 -15.49
CA ARG A 124 -15.21 -10.19 -16.46
C ARG A 124 -14.84 -11.54 -15.84
N LYS A 125 -13.90 -11.57 -14.88
CA LYS A 125 -13.55 -12.80 -14.15
C LYS A 125 -14.65 -13.25 -13.19
N ILE A 126 -15.42 -12.33 -12.63
CA ILE A 126 -16.45 -12.63 -11.63
C ILE A 126 -17.78 -12.97 -12.30
N TYR A 127 -18.17 -12.19 -13.32
CA TYR A 127 -19.50 -12.22 -13.93
C TYR A 127 -19.52 -12.76 -15.37
N GLY A 128 -18.36 -13.10 -15.93
CA GLY A 128 -18.25 -13.61 -17.29
C GLY A 128 -18.21 -12.48 -18.32
N GLU A 129 -19.36 -12.01 -18.81
CA GLU A 129 -19.42 -10.97 -19.83
C GLU A 129 -19.59 -9.58 -19.21
N VAL A 130 -18.83 -8.60 -19.72
CA VAL A 130 -18.94 -7.20 -19.31
C VAL A 130 -19.04 -6.33 -20.55
N LYS A 131 -20.10 -5.51 -20.63
CA LYS A 131 -20.33 -4.53 -21.70
C LYS A 131 -20.11 -3.12 -21.15
N SER A 132 -19.23 -2.35 -21.79
CA SER A 132 -19.04 -0.94 -21.46
C SER A 132 -19.88 -0.05 -22.39
N ASN A 133 -20.38 1.08 -21.88
CA ASN A 133 -21.26 2.01 -22.61
C ASN A 133 -22.50 1.31 -23.22
N TYR A 134 -23.08 0.36 -22.50
CA TYR A 134 -24.27 -0.34 -22.96
C TYR A 134 -25.44 0.63 -23.11
N LYS A 135 -26.01 0.70 -24.32
CA LYS A 135 -27.19 1.51 -24.61
C LYS A 135 -28.41 0.62 -24.41
N PHE A 136 -29.29 1.02 -23.50
CA PHE A 136 -30.58 0.38 -23.39
C PHE A 136 -31.46 0.85 -24.55
N GLU A 137 -32.12 -0.09 -25.22
CA GLU A 137 -33.14 0.18 -26.23
C GLU A 137 -34.51 0.42 -25.58
N VAL A 138 -34.52 1.18 -24.48
CA VAL A 138 -35.76 1.68 -23.85
C VAL A 138 -35.71 3.19 -23.84
N GLY A 139 -36.85 3.81 -24.10
CA GLY A 139 -36.98 5.25 -23.98
C GLY A 139 -36.96 5.72 -22.52
N VAL A 140 -36.96 7.04 -22.33
CA VAL A 140 -36.88 7.66 -21.01
C VAL A 140 -38.24 7.81 -20.33
N LEU A 141 -39.33 7.49 -21.03
CA LEU A 141 -40.68 7.66 -20.51
C LEU A 141 -41.11 6.42 -19.70
N PRO A 142 -41.83 6.58 -18.58
CA PRO A 142 -42.33 5.46 -17.78
C PRO A 142 -43.12 4.41 -18.59
N GLU A 143 -43.77 4.83 -19.67
CA GLU A 143 -44.54 3.99 -20.59
C GLU A 143 -43.66 3.02 -21.39
N ASP A 144 -42.41 3.40 -21.66
CA ASP A 144 -41.45 2.59 -22.42
C ASP A 144 -40.94 1.38 -21.63
N PHE A 145 -41.06 1.41 -20.30
CA PHE A 145 -40.69 0.30 -19.41
C PHE A 145 -41.79 -0.75 -19.24
N LYS A 146 -43.06 -0.42 -19.55
CA LYS A 146 -44.20 -1.34 -19.38
C LYS A 146 -44.20 -2.49 -20.38
N LYS A 147 -43.41 -2.40 -21.46
CA LYS A 147 -43.35 -3.37 -22.55
C LYS A 147 -42.14 -4.32 -22.49
N THR A 148 -41.32 -4.24 -21.44
CA THR A 148 -40.01 -4.92 -21.36
C THR A 148 -39.98 -6.11 -20.38
N GLN A 149 -41.15 -6.61 -19.94
CA GLN A 149 -41.27 -7.85 -19.15
C GLN A 149 -41.60 -9.05 -20.04
#